data_AF-A0A355W9I2-F1
#
_entry.id   AF-A0A355W9I2-F1
#
_cell.length_a   1.000
_cell.length_b   1.000
_cell.length_c   1.000
_cell.angle_alpha   90.00
_cell.angle_beta   90.00
_cell.angle_gamma   90.00
#
_symmetry.space_group_name_H-M   'P 1'
#
loop_
_entity.id
_entity.type
_entity.pdbx_description
1 polymer ?
#
loop_
_entity_poly.entity_id
_entity_poly.type
_entity_poly.pdbx_seq_one_letter_code
_entity_poly.pdbx_strand_id
1 'polypeptide(L)'
;MKNILTHILMKLSDRITPLNAISGYELMRVIDDEHEQLTDDKKKSLKDTFGDDILEKIFFSITGADKISVFSPDMHVRINHLGEIFFCPPTHKYMPDEIAKAYKRLMKLRFPEISQEIDNLVIDFMRKSEYKLSESDSTLKNVHKAYLAESDEFKVQVHIFPSIIFVDDSLKKIREAEENNIIIVPQEQSPAPFVNFIREYPELVETESKVLIWVADINTKNISPFVGLPRDEAFWMNLANPKRSLQSARVWSQGVIRSQVLDGSI
;
A
#
# COMPACT_ATOMS: atom_id res chain seq x y z
N MET A 1 4.36 34.20 -19.95
CA MET A 1 4.61 32.85 -20.48
C MET A 1 5.66 32.08 -19.70
N LYS A 2 6.95 32.50 -19.62
CA LYS A 2 7.92 31.99 -18.60
C LYS A 2 7.33 31.97 -17.18
N ASN A 3 6.51 32.99 -16.88
CA ASN A 3 5.79 33.15 -15.62
C ASN A 3 4.84 31.97 -15.28
N ILE A 4 4.17 31.32 -16.24
CA ILE A 4 3.20 30.24 -15.94
C ILE A 4 3.93 28.96 -15.53
N LEU A 5 4.90 28.51 -16.34
CA LEU A 5 5.69 27.32 -16.01
C LEU A 5 6.49 27.53 -14.72
N THR A 6 7.11 28.70 -14.55
CA THR A 6 7.79 29.05 -13.28
C THR A 6 6.83 29.00 -12.10
N HIS A 7 5.63 29.56 -12.22
CA HIS A 7 4.64 29.54 -11.15
C HIS A 7 4.22 28.12 -10.75
N ILE A 8 4.00 27.24 -11.73
CA ILE A 8 3.70 25.82 -11.48
C ILE A 8 4.88 25.15 -10.77
N LEU A 9 6.10 25.29 -11.31
CA LEU A 9 7.29 24.66 -10.74
C LEU A 9 7.60 25.15 -9.31
N MET A 10 7.35 26.43 -9.02
CA MET A 10 7.49 26.97 -7.66
C MET A 10 6.48 26.35 -6.70
N LYS A 11 5.20 26.28 -7.09
CA LYS A 11 4.18 25.59 -6.29
C LYS A 11 4.50 24.10 -6.07
N LEU A 12 4.98 23.42 -7.12
CA LEU A 12 5.43 22.03 -7.01
C LEU A 12 6.58 21.91 -6.02
N SER A 13 7.58 22.79 -6.10
CA SER A 13 8.71 22.85 -5.16
C SER A 13 8.24 23.00 -3.72
N ASP A 14 7.31 23.91 -3.45
CA ASP A 14 6.75 24.14 -2.11
C ASP A 14 6.00 22.91 -1.56
N ARG A 15 5.33 22.15 -2.43
CA ARG A 15 4.61 20.92 -2.05
C ARG A 15 5.51 19.72 -1.87
N ILE A 16 6.50 19.51 -2.75
CA ILE A 16 7.26 18.25 -2.79
C ILE A 16 8.55 18.28 -1.96
N THR A 17 9.20 19.43 -1.85
CA THR A 17 10.50 19.54 -1.14
C THR A 17 10.38 19.16 0.34
N PRO A 18 9.33 19.56 1.08
CA PRO A 18 9.18 19.17 2.49
C PRO A 18 8.96 17.67 2.70
N LEU A 19 8.62 16.90 1.66
CA LEU A 19 8.31 15.47 1.77
C LEU A 19 9.56 14.59 1.84
N ASN A 20 10.73 15.10 1.43
CA ASN A 20 12.04 14.42 1.33
C ASN A 20 12.10 13.17 0.44
N ALA A 21 10.98 12.49 0.21
CA ALA A 21 10.82 11.36 -0.70
C ALA A 21 9.40 11.37 -1.25
N ILE A 22 9.24 11.15 -2.56
CA ILE A 22 7.95 11.12 -3.24
C ILE A 22 7.92 9.97 -4.25
N SER A 23 6.82 9.23 -4.33
CA SER A 23 6.69 8.19 -5.37
C SER A 23 6.39 8.82 -6.73
N GLY A 24 6.64 8.10 -7.83
CA GLY A 24 6.29 8.59 -9.17
C GLY A 24 4.78 8.87 -9.32
N TYR A 25 3.95 8.01 -8.73
CA TYR A 25 2.50 8.16 -8.74
C TYR A 25 2.04 9.39 -7.94
N GLU A 26 2.59 9.60 -6.73
CA GLU A 26 2.29 10.79 -5.91
C GLU A 26 2.75 12.09 -6.61
N LEU A 27 3.93 12.09 -7.22
CA LEU A 27 4.45 13.24 -7.97
C LEU A 27 3.56 13.58 -9.17
N MET A 28 3.12 12.58 -9.94
CA MET A 28 2.23 12.83 -11.08
C MET A 28 0.90 13.43 -10.65
N ARG A 29 0.27 12.91 -9.57
CA ARG A 29 -0.95 13.51 -9.03
C ARG A 29 -0.76 14.96 -8.61
N VAL A 30 0.37 15.28 -7.95
CA VAL A 30 0.67 16.66 -7.56
C VAL A 30 0.85 17.57 -8.79
N ILE A 31 1.47 17.07 -9.87
CA ILE A 31 1.59 17.78 -11.15
C ILE A 31 0.20 18.01 -11.78
N ASP A 32 -0.62 16.96 -11.83
CA ASP A 32 -1.98 17.01 -12.37
C ASP A 32 -2.84 18.02 -11.60
N ASP A 33 -2.82 17.98 -10.26
CA ASP A 33 -3.56 18.91 -9.39
C ASP A 33 -3.21 20.38 -9.69
N GLU A 34 -1.92 20.69 -9.87
CA GLU A 34 -1.48 22.06 -10.17
C GLU A 34 -1.84 22.48 -11.60
N HIS A 35 -1.83 21.53 -12.53
CA HIS A 35 -2.27 21.77 -13.91
C HIS A 35 -3.78 21.99 -13.99
N GLU A 36 -4.59 21.21 -13.26
CA GLU A 36 -6.05 21.31 -13.24
C GLU A 36 -6.54 22.67 -12.74
N GLN A 37 -5.85 23.27 -11.77
CA GLN A 37 -6.12 24.60 -11.23
C GLN A 37 -5.89 25.75 -12.26
N LEU A 38 -5.30 25.47 -13.41
CA LEU A 38 -5.10 26.47 -14.46
C LEU A 38 -6.39 26.70 -15.25
N THR A 39 -6.57 27.94 -15.73
CA THR A 39 -7.62 28.26 -16.70
C THR A 39 -7.33 27.61 -18.06
N ASP A 40 -8.36 27.38 -18.86
CA ASP A 40 -8.22 26.73 -20.17
C ASP A 40 -7.27 27.49 -21.11
N ASP A 41 -7.26 28.82 -21.06
CA ASP A 41 -6.30 29.65 -21.81
C ASP A 41 -4.85 29.38 -21.41
N LYS A 42 -4.59 29.18 -20.11
CA LYS A 42 -3.24 28.87 -19.60
C LYS A 42 -2.83 27.45 -19.95
N LYS A 43 -3.75 26.48 -19.86
CA LYS A 43 -3.54 25.10 -20.30
C LYS A 43 -3.19 25.04 -21.78
N LYS A 44 -3.98 25.74 -22.62
CA LYS A 44 -3.72 25.85 -24.06
C LYS A 44 -2.36 26.49 -24.35
N SER A 45 -2.04 27.59 -23.69
CA SER A 45 -0.74 28.26 -23.86
C SER A 45 0.45 27.36 -23.50
N LEU A 46 0.33 26.53 -22.46
CA LEU A 46 1.36 25.56 -22.10
C LEU A 46 1.53 24.48 -23.18
N LYS A 47 0.41 23.93 -23.67
CA LYS A 47 0.42 22.93 -24.75
C LYS A 47 1.03 23.47 -26.04
N ASP A 48 0.62 24.66 -26.46
CA ASP A 48 1.15 25.30 -27.68
C ASP A 48 2.67 25.53 -27.61
N THR A 49 3.21 25.72 -26.40
CA THR A 49 4.64 25.99 -26.18
C THR A 49 5.47 24.72 -26.01
N PHE A 50 4.97 23.76 -25.24
CA PHE A 50 5.77 22.61 -24.79
C PHE A 50 5.30 21.27 -25.36
N GLY A 51 4.17 21.23 -26.05
CA GLY A 51 3.54 20.01 -26.55
C GLY A 51 2.50 19.44 -25.58
N ASP A 52 1.77 18.42 -26.06
CA ASP A 52 0.73 17.74 -25.29
C ASP A 52 1.28 16.91 -24.10
N ASP A 53 2.58 16.59 -24.13
CA ASP A 53 3.33 15.82 -23.12
C ASP A 53 3.93 16.70 -22.01
N ILE A 54 3.42 17.92 -21.81
CA ILE A 54 3.97 18.87 -20.83
C ILE A 54 4.04 18.33 -19.40
N LEU A 55 3.07 17.52 -18.96
CA LEU A 55 3.06 16.96 -17.60
C LEU A 55 4.18 15.94 -17.40
N GLU A 56 4.41 15.08 -18.41
CA GLU A 56 5.55 14.16 -18.43
C GLU A 56 6.88 14.92 -18.47
N LYS A 57 6.97 15.99 -19.27
CA LYS A 57 8.15 16.86 -19.30
C LYS A 57 8.43 17.52 -17.95
N ILE A 58 7.40 17.96 -17.22
CA ILE A 58 7.55 18.47 -15.85
C ILE A 58 8.05 17.35 -14.94
N PHE A 59 7.44 16.16 -15.00
CA PHE A 59 7.86 14.99 -14.22
C PHE A 59 9.34 14.65 -14.45
N PHE A 60 9.78 14.54 -15.70
CA PHE A 60 11.18 14.25 -16.04
C PHE A 60 12.12 15.39 -15.69
N SER A 61 11.66 16.64 -15.77
CA SER A 61 12.44 17.78 -15.30
C SER A 61 12.67 17.75 -13.79
N ILE A 62 11.80 17.13 -13.02
CA ILE A 62 11.94 17.00 -11.56
C ILE A 62 12.82 15.80 -11.22
N THR A 63 12.61 14.68 -11.89
CA THR A 63 13.19 13.36 -11.56
C THR A 63 14.42 12.97 -12.38
N GLY A 64 14.78 13.77 -13.38
CA GLY A 64 15.86 13.49 -14.33
C GLY A 64 16.86 14.64 -14.46
N ALA A 65 17.83 14.43 -15.36
CA ALA A 65 18.89 15.40 -15.64
C ALA A 65 18.42 16.53 -16.58
N ASP A 66 17.48 16.26 -17.47
CA ASP A 66 17.01 17.21 -18.47
C ASP A 66 16.01 18.20 -17.85
N LYS A 67 16.50 19.37 -17.46
CA LYS A 67 15.68 20.42 -16.85
C LYS A 67 15.02 21.30 -17.90
N ILE A 68 13.69 21.43 -17.85
CA ILE A 68 12.94 22.38 -18.70
C ILE A 68 13.02 23.82 -18.17
N SER A 69 13.48 24.00 -16.92
CA SER A 69 13.59 25.29 -16.25
C SER A 69 14.59 25.21 -15.08
N VAL A 70 15.24 26.33 -14.77
CA VAL A 70 16.10 26.46 -13.57
C VAL A 70 15.30 26.45 -12.26
N PHE A 71 13.98 26.64 -12.33
CA PHE A 71 13.07 26.61 -11.19
C PHE A 71 12.51 25.21 -10.92
N SER A 72 12.89 24.21 -11.72
CA SER A 72 12.43 22.85 -11.49
C SER A 72 13.02 22.31 -10.19
N PRO A 73 12.20 21.83 -9.24
CA PRO A 73 12.73 21.18 -8.05
C PRO A 73 13.52 19.93 -8.46
N ASP A 74 14.55 19.60 -7.68
CA ASP A 74 15.47 18.52 -8.04
C ASP A 74 15.29 17.31 -7.12
N MET A 75 14.62 16.29 -7.64
CA MET A 75 14.31 15.03 -6.96
C MET A 75 14.84 13.83 -7.75
N HIS A 76 16.05 13.93 -8.31
CA HIS A 76 16.56 12.93 -9.26
C HIS A 76 17.13 11.66 -8.61
N VAL A 77 17.38 11.65 -7.30
CA VAL A 77 17.90 10.45 -6.61
C VAL A 77 16.79 9.43 -6.51
N ARG A 78 17.05 8.21 -6.99
CA ARG A 78 16.09 7.10 -7.00
C ARG A 78 16.44 6.08 -5.93
N ILE A 79 15.47 5.76 -5.09
CA ILE A 79 15.60 4.74 -4.04
C ILE A 79 14.51 3.70 -4.27
N ASN A 80 14.91 2.43 -4.40
CA ASN A 80 13.95 1.33 -4.36
C ASN A 80 13.66 0.98 -2.90
N HIS A 81 12.39 0.97 -2.53
CA HIS A 81 11.93 0.54 -1.22
C HIS A 81 10.68 -0.31 -1.37
N LEU A 82 10.76 -1.57 -0.90
CA LEU A 82 9.67 -2.53 -0.95
C LEU A 82 9.10 -2.77 -2.36
N GLY A 83 9.91 -2.61 -3.40
CA GLY A 83 9.51 -2.77 -4.81
C GLY A 83 9.01 -1.48 -5.48
N GLU A 84 8.82 -0.40 -4.72
CA GLU A 84 8.42 0.91 -5.24
C GLU A 84 9.65 1.82 -5.43
N ILE A 85 9.57 2.72 -6.41
CA ILE A 85 10.63 3.71 -6.67
C ILE A 85 10.21 5.06 -6.08
N PHE A 86 11.07 5.59 -5.21
CA PHE A 86 10.93 6.93 -4.64
C PHE A 86 12.01 7.87 -5.18
N PHE A 87 11.59 9.10 -5.42
CA PHE A 87 12.39 10.21 -5.88
C PHE A 87 12.72 11.11 -4.69
N CYS A 88 13.99 11.47 -4.56
CA CYS A 88 14.54 12.18 -3.39
C CYS A 88 15.47 13.30 -3.86
N PRO A 89 15.66 14.35 -3.04
CA PRO A 89 16.67 15.35 -3.33
C PRO A 89 18.08 14.76 -3.25
N PRO A 90 19.07 15.35 -3.96
CA PRO A 90 20.46 14.96 -3.86
C PRO A 90 21.05 15.34 -2.49
N THR A 91 20.83 14.50 -1.49
CA THR A 91 21.38 14.66 -0.14
C THR A 91 22.37 13.55 0.19
N HIS A 92 23.46 13.87 0.90
CA HIS A 92 24.49 12.90 1.29
C HIS A 92 24.06 11.92 2.41
N LYS A 93 22.82 11.97 2.90
CA LYS A 93 22.32 11.09 3.97
C LYS A 93 21.18 10.22 3.47
N TYR A 94 21.30 8.91 3.66
CA TYR A 94 20.19 7.99 3.54
C TYR A 94 19.12 8.30 4.61
N MET A 95 17.85 8.34 4.22
CA MET A 95 16.72 8.76 5.06
C MET A 95 15.65 7.65 5.15
N PRO A 96 15.89 6.59 5.95
CA PRO A 96 14.98 5.44 6.01
C PRO A 96 13.57 5.83 6.49
N ASP A 97 13.47 6.70 7.49
CA ASP A 97 12.19 7.13 8.05
C ASP A 97 11.34 7.92 7.04
N GLU A 98 11.98 8.77 6.23
CA GLU A 98 11.31 9.56 5.21
C GLU A 98 10.80 8.66 4.06
N ILE A 99 11.57 7.63 3.71
CA ILE A 99 11.16 6.62 2.73
C ILE A 99 9.99 5.78 3.25
N ALA A 100 10.04 5.34 4.52
CA ALA A 100 8.93 4.60 5.14
C ALA A 100 7.65 5.46 5.22
N LYS A 101 7.77 6.75 5.56
CA LYS A 101 6.65 7.71 5.51
C LYS A 101 6.10 7.85 4.10
N ALA A 102 6.97 7.98 3.09
CA ALA A 102 6.57 8.08 1.70
C ALA A 102 5.82 6.83 1.21
N TYR A 103 6.28 5.65 1.60
CA TYR A 103 5.58 4.40 1.31
C TYR A 103 4.19 4.35 1.96
N LYS A 104 4.08 4.71 3.25
CA LYS A 104 2.77 4.83 3.91
C LYS A 104 1.86 5.80 3.16
N ARG A 105 2.34 6.99 2.76
CA ARG A 105 1.53 7.95 1.98
C ARG A 105 1.07 7.37 0.65
N LEU A 106 1.95 6.70 -0.09
CA LEU A 106 1.62 6.07 -1.37
C LEU A 106 0.49 5.04 -1.21
N MET A 107 0.57 4.17 -0.20
CA MET A 107 -0.47 3.18 0.08
C MET A 107 -1.81 3.84 0.41
N LYS A 108 -1.81 4.89 1.25
CA LYS A 108 -3.03 5.67 1.55
C LYS A 108 -3.63 6.31 0.31
N LEU A 109 -2.78 6.81 -0.59
CA LEU A 109 -3.20 7.51 -1.80
C LEU A 109 -3.83 6.55 -2.82
N ARG A 110 -3.29 5.32 -2.95
CA ARG A 110 -3.84 4.28 -3.82
C ARG A 110 -5.06 3.58 -3.22
N PHE A 111 -5.22 3.58 -1.90
CA PHE A 111 -6.27 2.80 -1.23
C PHE A 111 -7.69 3.04 -1.74
N PRO A 112 -8.15 4.30 -1.95
CA PRO A 112 -9.51 4.53 -2.45
C PRO A 112 -9.77 3.82 -3.79
N GLU A 113 -8.78 3.80 -4.68
CA GLU A 113 -8.87 3.17 -6.00
C GLU A 113 -8.87 1.64 -5.88
N ILE A 114 -7.90 1.07 -5.17
CA ILE A 114 -7.76 -0.40 -5.06
C ILE A 114 -8.80 -1.03 -4.11
N SER A 115 -9.28 -0.28 -3.12
CA SER A 115 -10.18 -0.83 -2.09
C SER A 115 -11.50 -1.30 -2.67
N GLN A 116 -12.00 -0.66 -3.74
CA GLN A 116 -13.23 -1.10 -4.39
C GLN A 116 -13.07 -2.48 -5.06
N GLU A 117 -11.91 -2.73 -5.66
CA GLU A 117 -11.61 -4.02 -6.28
C GLU A 117 -11.44 -5.12 -5.23
N ILE A 118 -10.78 -4.78 -4.11
CA ILE A 118 -10.66 -5.70 -2.96
C ILE A 118 -12.04 -5.97 -2.37
N ASP A 119 -12.89 -4.95 -2.15
CA ASP A 119 -14.24 -5.13 -1.61
C ASP A 119 -15.05 -6.10 -2.47
N ASN A 120 -15.05 -5.91 -3.79
CA ASN A 120 -15.76 -6.80 -4.71
C ASN A 120 -15.26 -8.24 -4.58
N LEU A 121 -13.95 -8.44 -4.48
CA LEU A 121 -13.35 -9.75 -4.29
C LEU A 121 -13.74 -10.37 -2.95
N VAL A 122 -13.79 -9.58 -1.87
CA VAL A 122 -14.20 -10.02 -0.54
C VAL A 122 -15.68 -10.40 -0.52
N ILE A 123 -16.56 -9.58 -1.10
CA ILE A 123 -17.99 -9.87 -1.22
C ILE A 123 -18.21 -11.18 -1.99
N ASP A 124 -17.52 -11.35 -3.12
CA ASP A 124 -17.63 -12.58 -3.92
C ASP A 124 -17.10 -13.81 -3.17
N PHE A 125 -15.96 -13.68 -2.48
CA PHE A 125 -15.38 -14.77 -1.67
C PHE A 125 -16.32 -15.20 -0.55
N MET A 126 -16.87 -14.23 0.18
CA MET A 126 -17.72 -14.50 1.32
C MET A 126 -19.06 -15.11 0.90
N ARG A 127 -19.65 -14.62 -0.19
CA ARG A 127 -20.86 -15.22 -0.79
C ARG A 127 -20.62 -16.68 -1.20
N LYS A 128 -19.47 -16.98 -1.82
CA LYS A 128 -19.09 -18.37 -2.19
C LYS A 128 -18.85 -19.27 -0.97
N SER A 129 -18.54 -18.66 0.16
CA SER A 129 -18.37 -19.35 1.44
C SER A 129 -19.67 -19.35 2.26
N GLU A 130 -20.80 -18.95 1.67
CA GLU A 130 -22.13 -18.92 2.31
C GLU A 130 -22.29 -17.90 3.46
N TYR A 131 -21.44 -16.87 3.49
CA TYR A 131 -21.55 -15.75 4.43
C TYR A 131 -22.28 -14.56 3.81
N LYS A 132 -23.10 -13.90 4.62
CA LYS A 132 -23.71 -12.60 4.32
C LYS A 132 -22.83 -11.49 4.89
N LEU A 133 -22.53 -10.49 4.07
CA LEU A 133 -21.76 -9.31 4.50
C LEU A 133 -22.67 -8.15 4.80
N SER A 134 -22.38 -7.46 5.90
CA SER A 134 -22.89 -6.14 6.22
C SER A 134 -21.72 -5.21 6.53
N GLU A 135 -21.79 -3.96 6.09
CA GLU A 135 -20.78 -2.96 6.44
C GLU A 135 -20.77 -2.74 7.95
N SER A 136 -19.57 -2.60 8.52
CA SER A 136 -19.37 -2.26 9.92
C SER A 136 -18.54 -0.99 10.06
N ASP A 137 -18.64 -0.32 11.20
CA ASP A 137 -17.97 0.97 11.42
C ASP A 137 -16.45 0.84 11.27
N SER A 138 -15.89 1.56 10.31
CA SER A 138 -14.45 1.77 10.20
C SER A 138 -14.01 2.90 11.11
N THR A 139 -13.03 2.63 11.97
CA THR A 139 -12.48 3.64 12.89
C THR A 139 -11.40 4.50 12.24
N LEU A 140 -10.85 4.09 11.09
CA LEU A 140 -9.75 4.78 10.42
C LEU A 140 -10.14 5.20 8.99
N LYS A 141 -10.44 6.49 8.82
CA LYS A 141 -10.78 7.06 7.51
C LYS A 141 -9.68 6.83 6.48
N ASN A 142 -10.09 6.38 5.28
CA ASN A 142 -9.25 6.21 4.09
C ASN A 142 -8.09 5.21 4.22
N VAL A 143 -8.06 4.38 5.27
CA VAL A 143 -7.02 3.35 5.46
C VAL A 143 -7.55 2.04 6.04
N HIS A 144 -8.86 1.94 6.23
CA HIS A 144 -9.51 0.76 6.80
C HIS A 144 -10.95 0.69 6.31
N LYS A 145 -11.38 -0.50 5.89
CA LYS A 145 -12.79 -0.86 5.75
C LYS A 145 -13.08 -2.07 6.62
N ALA A 146 -14.29 -2.15 7.15
CA ALA A 146 -14.70 -3.25 8.00
C ALA A 146 -16.05 -3.79 7.54
N TYR A 147 -16.18 -5.11 7.60
CA TYR A 147 -17.41 -5.82 7.36
C TYR A 147 -17.67 -6.80 8.50
N LEU A 148 -18.94 -7.09 8.72
CA LEU A 148 -19.36 -8.21 9.49
C LEU A 148 -19.87 -9.30 8.55
N ALA A 149 -19.23 -10.47 8.61
CA ALA A 149 -19.61 -11.66 7.87
C ALA A 149 -20.32 -12.65 8.80
N GLU A 150 -21.56 -13.01 8.45
CA GLU A 150 -22.40 -13.92 9.24
C GLU A 150 -22.88 -15.11 8.40
N SER A 151 -22.75 -16.29 8.98
CA SER A 151 -23.40 -17.55 8.57
C SER A 151 -24.29 -18.03 9.71
N ASP A 152 -24.97 -19.18 9.54
CA ASP A 152 -25.83 -19.73 10.60
C ASP A 152 -25.03 -20.18 11.84
N GLU A 153 -23.76 -20.54 11.68
CA GLU A 153 -22.91 -21.09 12.75
C GLU A 153 -21.79 -20.14 13.21
N PHE A 154 -21.35 -19.23 12.34
CA PHE A 154 -20.16 -18.42 12.56
C PHE A 154 -20.38 -16.94 12.26
N LYS A 155 -19.68 -16.11 13.05
CA LYS A 155 -19.60 -14.66 12.91
C LYS A 155 -18.14 -14.24 12.89
N VAL A 156 -17.77 -13.44 11.89
CA VAL A 156 -16.38 -13.03 11.65
C VAL A 156 -16.32 -11.55 11.28
N GLN A 157 -15.41 -10.83 11.90
CA GLN A 157 -15.08 -9.45 11.56
C GLN A 157 -14.04 -9.45 10.44
N VAL A 158 -14.31 -8.73 9.35
CA VAL A 158 -13.42 -8.67 8.19
C VAL A 158 -12.87 -7.26 8.07
N HIS A 159 -11.56 -7.11 8.20
CA HIS A 159 -10.85 -5.84 8.09
C HIS A 159 -10.07 -5.78 6.79
N ILE A 160 -10.20 -4.71 6.02
CA ILE A 160 -9.41 -4.47 4.81
C ILE A 160 -8.47 -3.29 5.05
N PHE A 161 -7.17 -3.52 4.83
CA PHE A 161 -6.12 -2.49 4.94
C PHE A 161 -5.39 -2.31 3.60
N PRO A 162 -4.81 -1.12 3.35
CA PRO A 162 -4.10 -0.83 2.10
C PRO A 162 -2.80 -1.58 1.91
N SER A 163 -2.21 -2.09 2.98
CA SER A 163 -0.95 -2.85 2.97
C SER A 163 -0.78 -3.51 4.34
N ILE A 164 -0.01 -4.59 4.40
CA ILE A 164 0.27 -5.28 5.67
C ILE A 164 0.96 -4.38 6.71
N ILE A 165 1.68 -3.34 6.28
CA ILE A 165 2.36 -2.41 7.20
C ILE A 165 1.38 -1.55 8.02
N PHE A 166 0.09 -1.52 7.66
CA PHE A 166 -0.95 -0.79 8.40
C PHE A 166 -1.62 -1.65 9.47
N VAL A 167 -1.34 -2.96 9.47
CA VAL A 167 -1.97 -3.90 10.39
C VAL A 167 -1.47 -3.67 11.80
N ASP A 168 -0.18 -3.35 12.00
CA ASP A 168 0.46 -3.13 13.31
C ASP A 168 -0.39 -2.24 14.23
N ASP A 169 -0.72 -1.03 13.78
CA ASP A 169 -1.45 -0.01 14.55
C ASP A 169 -2.80 -0.51 15.11
N SER A 170 -3.42 -1.51 14.45
CA SER A 170 -4.72 -2.07 14.82
C SER A 170 -4.66 -3.50 15.37
N LEU A 171 -3.54 -4.20 15.18
CA LEU A 171 -3.41 -5.63 15.44
C LEU A 171 -3.70 -5.97 16.89
N LYS A 172 -3.19 -5.17 17.84
CA LYS A 172 -3.44 -5.41 19.28
C LYS A 172 -4.94 -5.39 19.60
N LYS A 173 -5.65 -4.37 19.12
CA LYS A 173 -7.10 -4.23 19.36
C LYS A 173 -7.89 -5.37 18.71
N ILE A 174 -7.50 -5.74 17.49
CA ILE A 174 -8.13 -6.86 16.77
C ILE A 174 -7.91 -8.18 17.50
N ARG A 175 -6.72 -8.43 18.06
CA ARG A 175 -6.42 -9.65 18.83
C ARG A 175 -7.18 -9.75 20.14
N GLU A 176 -7.47 -8.62 20.78
CA GLU A 176 -8.21 -8.54 22.04
C GLU A 176 -9.73 -8.66 21.84
N ALA A 177 -10.23 -8.57 20.61
CA ALA A 177 -11.64 -8.73 20.29
C ALA A 177 -12.16 -10.16 20.58
N GLU A 178 -13.44 -10.26 20.88
CA GLU A 178 -14.09 -11.55 21.16
C GLU A 178 -14.34 -12.35 19.88
N GLU A 179 -14.66 -11.64 18.78
CA GLU A 179 -14.92 -12.22 17.47
C GLU A 179 -13.67 -12.83 16.83
N ASN A 180 -13.88 -13.76 15.89
CA ASN A 180 -12.82 -14.14 14.97
C ASN A 180 -12.60 -13.00 13.97
N ASN A 181 -11.35 -12.72 13.64
CA ASN A 181 -11.02 -11.60 12.76
C ASN A 181 -10.26 -12.10 11.53
N ILE A 182 -10.68 -11.66 10.35
CA ILE A 182 -9.96 -11.83 9.09
C ILE A 182 -9.44 -10.46 8.67
N ILE A 183 -8.14 -10.34 8.53
CA ILE A 183 -7.47 -9.18 7.98
C ILE A 183 -7.14 -9.47 6.53
N ILE A 184 -7.55 -8.58 5.63
CA ILE A 184 -7.32 -8.69 4.19
C ILE A 184 -6.44 -7.53 3.77
N VAL A 185 -5.34 -7.85 3.11
CA VAL A 185 -4.37 -6.89 2.57
C VAL A 185 -4.13 -7.20 1.10
N PRO A 186 -3.84 -6.21 0.25
CA PRO A 186 -3.48 -6.49 -1.14
C PRO A 186 -2.14 -7.22 -1.24
N GLN A 187 -1.94 -7.87 -2.38
CA GLN A 187 -0.62 -8.35 -2.78
C GLN A 187 0.35 -7.17 -2.95
N GLU A 188 1.57 -7.34 -2.46
CA GLU A 188 2.64 -6.34 -2.52
C GLU A 188 3.61 -6.62 -3.68
N GLN A 189 4.32 -5.58 -4.15
CA GLN A 189 5.33 -5.69 -5.22
C GLN A 189 6.58 -6.48 -4.79
N SER A 190 6.80 -6.59 -3.49
CA SER A 190 7.92 -7.31 -2.89
C SER A 190 7.41 -8.18 -1.74
N PRO A 191 8.03 -9.34 -1.46
CA PRO A 191 7.72 -10.11 -0.25
C PRO A 191 8.19 -9.43 1.05
N ALA A 192 9.04 -8.40 0.96
CA ALA A 192 9.67 -7.76 2.12
C ALA A 192 8.67 -7.24 3.20
N PRO A 193 7.53 -6.59 2.88
CA PRO A 193 6.55 -6.16 3.88
C PRO A 193 6.01 -7.35 4.69
N PHE A 194 5.70 -8.46 4.03
CA PHE A 194 5.21 -9.69 4.67
C PHE A 194 6.28 -10.35 5.54
N VAL A 195 7.52 -10.41 5.05
CA VAL A 195 8.66 -10.96 5.82
C VAL A 195 8.94 -10.14 7.07
N ASN A 196 8.94 -8.81 6.94
CA ASN A 196 9.13 -7.90 8.08
C ASN A 196 7.99 -8.04 9.10
N PHE A 197 6.74 -8.13 8.64
CA PHE A 197 5.60 -8.34 9.51
C PHE A 197 5.71 -9.65 10.31
N ILE A 198 6.05 -10.77 9.66
CA ILE A 198 6.25 -12.05 10.39
C ILE A 198 7.40 -11.95 11.37
N ARG A 199 8.46 -11.21 11.05
CA ARG A 199 9.59 -11.01 11.97
C ARG A 199 9.20 -10.24 13.21
N GLU A 200 8.30 -9.29 13.08
CA GLU A 200 7.77 -8.50 14.19
C GLU A 200 6.73 -9.29 15.02
N TYR A 201 5.96 -10.18 14.37
CA TYR A 201 4.93 -11.00 15.02
C TYR A 201 5.07 -12.50 14.71
N PRO A 202 6.18 -13.15 15.11
CA PRO A 202 6.43 -14.55 14.80
C PRO A 202 5.37 -15.48 15.41
N GLU A 203 4.78 -15.09 16.54
CA GLU A 203 3.74 -15.86 17.25
C GLU A 203 2.44 -16.01 16.46
N LEU A 204 2.17 -15.12 15.50
CA LEU A 204 0.97 -15.22 14.67
C LEU A 204 1.03 -16.41 13.69
N VAL A 205 2.23 -16.81 13.28
CA VAL A 205 2.44 -17.93 12.36
C VAL A 205 2.37 -19.28 13.10
N GLU A 206 2.61 -19.26 14.40
CA GLU A 206 2.69 -20.43 15.27
C GLU A 206 1.51 -20.46 16.24
N THR A 207 0.28 -20.74 15.79
CA THR A 207 -0.88 -21.21 16.60
C THR A 207 -2.20 -21.18 15.82
N GLU A 208 -3.27 -21.76 16.39
CA GLU A 208 -4.64 -21.32 16.12
C GLU A 208 -4.80 -19.85 16.55
N SER A 209 -4.53 -18.92 15.64
CA SER A 209 -4.71 -17.49 15.89
C SER A 209 -6.19 -17.12 15.72
N LYS A 210 -6.72 -16.30 16.65
CA LYS A 210 -8.02 -15.61 16.49
C LYS A 210 -8.03 -14.62 15.32
N VAL A 211 -6.83 -14.28 14.82
CA VAL A 211 -6.62 -13.35 13.72
C VAL A 211 -6.03 -14.13 12.54
N LEU A 212 -6.79 -14.19 11.46
CA LEU A 212 -6.34 -14.67 10.16
C LEU A 212 -5.88 -13.48 9.33
N ILE A 213 -4.79 -13.62 8.58
CA ILE A 213 -4.37 -12.61 7.61
C ILE A 213 -4.33 -13.23 6.23
N TRP A 214 -5.11 -12.67 5.31
CA TRP A 214 -5.24 -13.13 3.94
C TRP A 214 -4.80 -12.05 2.97
N VAL A 215 -4.33 -12.49 1.81
CA VAL A 215 -3.80 -11.64 0.75
C VAL A 215 -4.76 -11.68 -0.43
N ALA A 216 -5.25 -10.51 -0.81
CA ALA A 216 -6.05 -10.29 -2.00
C ALA A 216 -5.13 -10.00 -3.20
N ASP A 217 -5.16 -10.89 -4.19
CA ASP A 217 -4.55 -10.65 -5.50
C ASP A 217 -5.63 -10.15 -6.45
N ILE A 218 -5.58 -8.84 -6.72
CA ILE A 218 -6.52 -8.15 -7.60
C ILE A 218 -6.37 -8.62 -9.06
N ASN A 219 -5.15 -8.96 -9.49
CA ASN A 219 -4.86 -9.36 -10.87
C ASN A 219 -5.45 -10.75 -11.17
N THR A 220 -5.26 -11.70 -10.26
CA THR A 220 -5.80 -13.06 -10.42
C THR A 220 -7.21 -13.22 -9.84
N LYS A 221 -7.74 -12.19 -9.18
CA LYS A 221 -9.06 -12.17 -8.51
C LYS A 221 -9.22 -13.31 -7.50
N ASN A 222 -8.20 -13.51 -6.68
CA ASN A 222 -8.14 -14.58 -5.69
C ASN A 222 -7.73 -14.09 -4.31
N ILE A 223 -8.16 -14.80 -3.27
CA ILE A 223 -7.73 -14.59 -1.90
C ILE A 223 -6.94 -15.80 -1.44
N SER A 224 -5.74 -15.59 -0.92
CA SER A 224 -4.87 -16.64 -0.39
C SER A 224 -4.58 -16.41 1.09
N PRO A 225 -4.46 -17.47 1.91
CA PRO A 225 -4.10 -17.30 3.30
C PRO A 225 -2.61 -16.99 3.44
N PHE A 226 -2.27 -16.09 4.35
CA PHE A 226 -0.89 -15.76 4.73
C PHE A 226 -0.60 -16.18 6.17
N VAL A 227 -1.52 -15.89 7.09
CA VAL A 227 -1.45 -16.26 8.51
C VAL A 227 -2.73 -16.94 8.94
N GLY A 228 -2.57 -18.00 9.74
CA GLY A 228 -3.67 -18.74 10.35
C GLY A 228 -4.41 -19.69 9.41
N LEU A 229 -5.15 -20.62 10.00
CA LEU A 229 -6.02 -21.57 9.30
C LEU A 229 -7.47 -21.21 9.63
N PRO A 230 -8.36 -21.06 8.62
CA PRO A 230 -9.77 -20.95 8.92
C PRO A 230 -10.28 -22.23 9.60
N ARG A 231 -11.14 -22.06 10.60
CA ARG A 231 -11.85 -23.18 11.25
C ARG A 231 -12.98 -23.70 10.36
N ASP A 232 -13.61 -22.80 9.61
CA ASP A 232 -14.67 -23.13 8.68
C ASP A 232 -14.11 -23.71 7.37
N GLU A 233 -14.56 -24.90 7.00
CA GLU A 233 -14.17 -25.58 5.78
C GLU A 233 -14.66 -24.84 4.52
N ALA A 234 -15.76 -24.08 4.59
CA ALA A 234 -16.26 -23.27 3.49
C ALA A 234 -15.24 -22.21 3.06
N PHE A 235 -14.56 -21.57 4.02
CA PHE A 235 -13.45 -20.67 3.72
C PHE A 235 -12.28 -21.43 3.10
N TRP A 236 -11.91 -22.58 3.67
CA TRP A 236 -10.79 -23.37 3.19
C TRP A 236 -10.92 -23.77 1.71
N MET A 237 -12.12 -24.18 1.30
CA MET A 237 -12.41 -24.62 -0.08
C MET A 237 -12.36 -23.48 -1.11
N ASN A 238 -12.62 -22.24 -0.68
CA ASN A 238 -12.66 -21.08 -1.57
C ASN A 238 -11.33 -20.30 -1.62
N LEU A 239 -10.40 -20.57 -0.70
CA LEU A 239 -9.07 -19.96 -0.70
C LEU A 239 -8.21 -20.49 -1.86
N ALA A 240 -7.43 -19.61 -2.47
CA ALA A 240 -6.50 -19.99 -3.53
C ALA A 240 -5.22 -20.60 -2.95
N ASN A 241 -4.93 -21.84 -3.36
CA ASN A 241 -3.72 -22.60 -3.03
C ASN A 241 -3.33 -22.60 -1.53
N PRO A 242 -4.27 -22.82 -0.58
CA PRO A 242 -4.07 -22.48 0.83
C PRO A 242 -2.88 -23.21 1.47
N LYS A 243 -2.65 -24.48 1.11
CA LYS A 243 -1.50 -25.27 1.59
C LYS A 243 -0.15 -24.65 1.21
N ARG A 244 0.00 -24.20 -0.05
CA ARG A 244 1.26 -23.63 -0.55
C ARG A 244 1.53 -22.25 0.03
N SER A 245 0.50 -21.41 0.14
CA SER A 245 0.62 -20.05 0.66
C SER A 245 1.06 -20.06 2.13
N LEU A 246 0.44 -20.91 2.96
CA LEU A 246 0.82 -21.08 4.35
C LEU A 246 2.20 -21.71 4.54
N GLN A 247 2.59 -22.65 3.68
CA GLN A 247 3.94 -23.21 3.71
C GLN A 247 5.00 -22.13 3.44
N SER A 248 4.73 -21.23 2.49
CA SER A 248 5.65 -20.13 2.16
C SER A 248 5.84 -19.17 3.34
N ALA A 249 4.75 -18.79 4.00
CA ALA A 249 4.80 -17.96 5.21
C ALA A 249 5.59 -18.63 6.35
N ARG A 250 5.42 -19.94 6.55
CA ARG A 250 6.19 -20.72 7.55
C ARG A 250 7.68 -20.77 7.24
N VAL A 251 8.06 -20.93 5.97
CA VAL A 251 9.48 -20.91 5.55
C VAL A 251 10.10 -19.55 5.84
N TRP A 252 9.38 -18.45 5.58
CA TRP A 252 9.86 -17.11 5.92
C TRP A 252 10.03 -16.93 7.43
N SER A 253 9.08 -17.40 8.25
CA SER A 253 9.21 -17.39 9.71
C SER A 253 10.44 -18.16 10.20
N GLN A 254 10.65 -19.39 9.71
CA GLN A 254 11.81 -20.21 10.10
C GLN A 254 13.15 -19.59 9.69
N GLY A 255 13.22 -18.95 8.51
CA GLY A 255 14.39 -18.21 8.06
C GLY A 255 14.73 -17.03 8.98
N VAL A 256 13.70 -16.33 9.46
CA VAL A 256 13.84 -15.22 10.41
C VAL A 256 14.34 -15.70 11.78
N ILE A 257 13.74 -16.76 12.33
CA ILE A 257 14.16 -17.32 13.63
C ILE A 257 15.64 -17.74 13.58
N ARG A 258 16.07 -18.37 12.48
CA ARG A 258 17.49 -18.74 12.29
C ARG A 258 18.43 -17.53 12.28
N SER A 259 18.05 -16.42 11.64
CA SER A 259 18.87 -15.20 11.65
C SER A 259 18.97 -14.57 13.05
N GLN A 260 17.89 -14.53 13.82
CA GLN A 260 17.90 -13.95 15.18
C GLN A 260 18.74 -14.77 16.17
N VAL A 261 18.73 -16.11 16.06
CA VAL A 261 19.59 -16.99 16.88
C VAL A 261 21.08 -16.74 16.58
N LEU A 262 21.43 -16.50 15.32
CA LEU A 262 22.81 -16.21 14.92
C LEU A 262 23.26 -14.82 15.39
N ASP A 263 22.39 -13.81 15.33
CA ASP A 263 22.71 -12.44 15.78
C ASP A 263 22.76 -12.32 17.32
N GLY A 264 22.06 -13.18 18.06
CA GLY A 264 22.07 -13.23 19.53
C GLY A 264 23.16 -14.11 20.15
N SER A 265 24.04 -14.69 19.33
CA SER A 265 25.13 -15.59 19.76
C SER A 265 26.51 -14.90 19.84
N ILE A 266 26.55 -13.56 19.97
CA ILE A 266 27.77 -12.76 20.13
C ILE A 266 27.83 -12.17 21.54
#